data_AF-A0A1A3A2Q6-F1
#
_entry.id   AF-A0A1A3A2Q6-F1
#
_cell.length_a   1.000
_cell.length_b   1.000
_cell.length_c   1.000
_cell.angle_alpha   90.00
_cell.angle_beta   90.00
_cell.angle_gamma   90.00
#
_symmetry.space_group_name_H-M   'P 1'
#
loop_
_entity.id
_entity.type
_entity.pdbx_description
1 polymer ?
#
loop_
_entity_poly.entity_id
_entity_poly.type
_entity_poly.pdbx_seq_one_letter_code
_entity_poly.pdbx_strand_id
1 'polypeptide(L)'
;AKHGIARVHENYAALIADPDVDAVYILAPTGLHGRWTRAALDAGKHVLCEKPFTANAAEAREIAELAAKSDRVVMEALQYRYHPLTSRVEQIIASGELGRLQRVEVAVCVMLPKRSNSNIYDYSLAGGALMTDGSYTVDMLRTFGGSTPEVVSARAKLGGPEVDRAMTAELRFAGGHTGRLHCALWSSNLFWASAKVVGDRGRLHWLSPAAPQVLPRLSIQSAD
;
A
#
# COMPACT_ATOMS: atom_id res chain seq x y z
N ALA A 1 2.59 27.39 -18.75
CA ALA A 1 1.93 26.06 -18.77
C ALA A 1 1.27 25.77 -17.42
N LYS A 2 0.22 24.92 -17.37
CA LYS A 2 -0.66 24.67 -16.19
C LYS A 2 0.06 24.39 -14.86
N HIS A 3 1.22 23.73 -14.92
CA HIS A 3 1.93 23.23 -13.72
C HIS A 3 3.28 23.93 -13.45
N GLY A 4 3.65 24.97 -14.20
CA GLY A 4 4.93 25.66 -13.98
C GLY A 4 6.20 24.83 -14.21
N ILE A 5 6.09 23.68 -14.89
CA ILE A 5 7.22 22.79 -15.20
C ILE A 5 8.02 23.38 -16.37
N ALA A 6 9.33 23.56 -16.16
CA ALA A 6 10.22 24.21 -17.12
C ALA A 6 10.62 23.34 -18.32
N ARG A 7 10.69 22.01 -18.13
CA ARG A 7 11.14 21.04 -19.15
C ARG A 7 10.16 19.87 -19.25
N VAL A 8 9.84 19.47 -20.47
CA VAL A 8 9.01 18.29 -20.77
C VAL A 8 9.78 17.44 -21.77
N HIS A 9 9.71 16.12 -21.60
CA HIS A 9 10.33 15.15 -22.49
C HIS A 9 9.27 14.40 -23.30
N GLU A 10 9.66 13.91 -24.47
CA GLU A 10 8.76 13.21 -25.38
C GLU A 10 8.34 11.82 -24.84
N ASN A 11 9.15 11.20 -24.00
CA ASN A 11 8.89 9.89 -23.41
C ASN A 11 9.64 9.71 -22.08
N TYR A 12 9.31 8.63 -21.36
CA TYR A 12 9.89 8.33 -20.05
C TYR A 12 11.39 8.05 -20.08
N ALA A 13 11.90 7.40 -21.13
CA ALA A 13 13.33 7.11 -21.24
C ALA A 13 14.14 8.40 -21.39
N ALA A 14 13.65 9.38 -22.17
CA ALA A 14 14.28 10.69 -22.31
C ALA A 14 14.27 11.49 -21.01
N LEU A 15 13.21 11.39 -20.19
CA LEU A 15 13.17 12.00 -18.85
C LEU A 15 14.18 11.35 -17.91
N ILE A 16 14.24 10.02 -17.90
CA ILE A 16 15.17 9.26 -17.05
C ILE A 16 16.63 9.53 -17.42
N ALA A 17 16.93 9.71 -18.71
CA ALA A 17 18.26 10.00 -19.21
C ALA A 17 18.71 11.45 -19.00
N ASP A 18 17.83 12.34 -18.54
CA ASP A 18 18.15 13.76 -18.35
C ASP A 18 19.19 13.92 -17.22
N PRO A 19 20.39 14.47 -17.49
CA PRO A 19 21.42 14.67 -16.48
C PRO A 19 21.01 15.68 -15.39
N ASP A 20 20.05 16.56 -15.64
CA ASP A 20 19.60 17.59 -14.68
C ASP A 20 18.50 17.07 -13.72
N VAL A 21 18.09 15.80 -13.85
CA VAL A 21 17.09 15.17 -12.98
C VAL A 21 17.78 14.29 -11.96
N ASP A 22 17.66 14.58 -10.67
CA ASP A 22 18.26 13.75 -9.60
C ASP A 22 17.35 12.57 -9.19
N ALA A 23 16.04 12.79 -9.22
CA ALA A 23 15.04 11.87 -8.72
C ALA A 23 13.83 11.80 -9.65
N VAL A 24 13.23 10.61 -9.77
CA VAL A 24 12.00 10.40 -10.53
C VAL A 24 10.87 9.93 -9.63
N TYR A 25 9.67 10.45 -9.90
CA TYR A 25 8.43 9.96 -9.31
C TYR A 25 7.63 9.18 -10.35
N ILE A 26 7.48 7.87 -10.15
CA ILE A 26 6.82 6.96 -11.08
C ILE A 26 5.36 6.78 -10.66
N LEU A 27 4.43 7.37 -11.43
CA LEU A 27 2.97 7.18 -11.30
C LEU A 27 2.37 6.46 -12.53
N ALA A 28 3.17 5.64 -13.21
CA ALA A 28 2.68 4.84 -14.33
C ALA A 28 1.63 3.80 -13.86
N PRO A 29 0.91 3.12 -14.75
CA PRO A 29 0.18 1.91 -14.35
C PRO A 29 1.10 0.90 -13.66
N THR A 30 0.60 0.21 -12.64
CA THR A 30 1.36 -0.72 -11.78
C THR A 30 2.24 -1.70 -12.55
N GLY A 31 1.71 -2.29 -13.62
CA GLY A 31 2.44 -3.23 -14.48
C GLY A 31 3.73 -2.66 -15.10
N LEU A 32 3.93 -1.34 -15.07
CA LEU A 32 5.11 -0.67 -15.61
C LEU A 32 6.08 -0.20 -14.51
N HIS A 33 5.72 -0.30 -13.23
CA HIS A 33 6.54 0.18 -12.12
C HIS A 33 7.91 -0.50 -12.10
N GLY A 34 7.95 -1.83 -12.17
CA GLY A 34 9.22 -2.56 -12.07
C GLY A 34 10.20 -2.22 -13.21
N ARG A 35 9.68 -2.08 -14.43
CA ARG A 35 10.45 -1.65 -15.61
C ARG A 35 11.06 -0.27 -15.41
N TRP A 36 10.24 0.72 -15.03
CA TRP A 36 10.69 2.11 -14.96
C TRP A 36 11.56 2.40 -13.73
N THR A 37 11.30 1.71 -12.61
CA THR A 37 12.15 1.79 -11.42
C THR A 37 13.54 1.26 -11.71
N ARG A 38 13.66 0.12 -12.41
CA ARG A 38 14.97 -0.40 -12.85
C ARG A 38 15.68 0.56 -13.79
N ALA A 39 15.01 1.04 -14.83
CA ALA A 39 15.60 1.97 -15.78
C ALA A 39 16.10 3.26 -15.11
N ALA A 40 15.36 3.76 -14.12
CA ALA A 40 15.76 4.93 -13.34
C ALA A 40 16.97 4.66 -12.45
N LEU A 41 17.02 3.51 -11.78
CA LEU A 41 18.18 3.08 -10.98
C LEU A 41 19.43 2.91 -11.85
N ASP A 42 19.31 2.26 -13.01
CA ASP A 42 20.42 2.06 -13.95
C ASP A 42 20.95 3.39 -14.49
N ALA A 43 20.09 4.41 -14.63
CA ALA A 43 20.46 5.78 -14.97
C ALA A 43 20.96 6.61 -13.77
N GLY A 44 21.11 6.00 -12.60
CA GLY A 44 21.62 6.65 -11.39
C GLY A 44 20.65 7.62 -10.73
N LYS A 45 19.34 7.41 -10.85
CA LYS A 45 18.31 8.29 -10.26
C LYS A 45 17.80 7.77 -8.92
N HIS A 46 17.45 8.66 -8.00
CA HIS A 46 16.60 8.32 -6.86
C HIS A 46 15.18 8.04 -7.36
N VAL A 47 14.47 7.09 -6.74
CA VAL A 47 13.14 6.67 -7.19
C VAL A 47 12.13 6.74 -6.06
N LEU A 48 11.08 7.53 -6.27
CA LEU A 48 9.80 7.37 -5.59
C LEU A 48 8.86 6.64 -6.54
N CYS A 49 8.32 5.49 -6.16
CA CYS A 49 7.40 4.72 -7.01
C CYS A 49 6.04 4.64 -6.33
N GLU A 50 4.97 4.95 -7.05
CA GLU A 50 3.61 4.82 -6.53
C GLU A 50 3.30 3.40 -6.05
N LYS A 51 2.36 3.30 -5.12
CA LYS A 51 1.87 2.00 -4.64
C LYS A 51 0.85 1.42 -5.64
N PRO A 52 0.84 0.08 -5.81
CA PRO A 52 1.76 -0.89 -5.22
C PRO A 52 3.12 -0.85 -5.92
N PHE A 53 4.20 -1.16 -5.18
CA PHE A 53 5.58 -0.98 -5.65
C PHE A 53 5.89 -1.65 -7.00
N THR A 54 5.38 -2.86 -7.24
CA THR A 54 5.58 -3.63 -8.48
C THR A 54 4.38 -4.51 -8.77
N ALA A 55 4.35 -5.14 -9.96
CA ALA A 55 3.28 -6.06 -10.33
C ALA A 55 3.30 -7.37 -9.51
N ASN A 56 4.48 -7.76 -9.02
CA ASN A 56 4.67 -8.99 -8.27
C ASN A 56 5.93 -8.96 -7.39
N ALA A 57 6.06 -9.95 -6.51
CA ALA A 57 7.16 -10.06 -5.57
C ALA A 57 8.53 -10.34 -6.24
N ALA A 58 8.58 -10.93 -7.43
CA ALA A 58 9.85 -11.19 -8.11
C ALA A 58 10.48 -9.87 -8.58
N GLU A 59 9.70 -9.00 -9.23
CA GLU A 59 10.14 -7.66 -9.61
C GLU A 59 10.58 -6.84 -8.39
N ALA A 60 9.84 -6.91 -7.28
CA ALA A 60 10.19 -6.19 -6.05
C ALA A 60 11.56 -6.65 -5.51
N ARG A 61 11.83 -7.96 -5.53
CA ARG A 61 13.14 -8.51 -5.09
C ARG A 61 14.28 -8.07 -5.99
N GLU A 62 14.10 -8.14 -7.31
CA GLU A 62 15.14 -7.69 -8.25
C GLU A 62 15.48 -6.20 -8.04
N ILE A 63 14.48 -5.35 -7.83
CA ILE A 63 14.70 -3.94 -7.54
C ILE A 63 15.38 -3.73 -6.20
N ALA A 64 14.99 -4.49 -5.16
CA ALA A 64 15.64 -4.41 -3.86
C ALA A 64 17.13 -4.81 -3.95
N GLU A 65 17.46 -5.82 -4.74
CA GLU A 65 18.85 -6.23 -4.99
C GLU A 65 19.65 -5.17 -5.76
N LEU A 66 19.03 -4.49 -6.73
CA LEU A 66 19.66 -3.38 -7.46
C LEU A 66 19.88 -2.18 -6.54
N ALA A 67 18.85 -1.79 -5.78
CA ALA A 67 18.92 -0.69 -4.83
C ALA A 67 20.03 -0.92 -3.79
N ALA A 68 20.16 -2.15 -3.27
CA ALA A 68 21.19 -2.52 -2.30
C ALA A 68 22.62 -2.44 -2.86
N LYS A 69 22.80 -2.45 -4.19
CA LYS A 69 24.10 -2.29 -4.87
C LYS A 69 24.35 -0.85 -5.32
N SER A 70 23.44 0.06 -5.03
CA SER A 70 23.50 1.47 -5.42
C SER A 70 23.54 2.39 -4.19
N ASP A 71 23.97 3.63 -4.39
CA ASP A 71 23.83 4.73 -3.42
C ASP A 71 22.49 5.49 -3.60
N ARG A 72 21.56 4.95 -4.39
CA ARG A 72 20.28 5.57 -4.70
C ARG A 72 19.20 5.16 -3.70
N VAL A 73 18.30 6.11 -3.44
CA VAL A 73 17.13 5.89 -2.59
C VAL A 73 16.00 5.38 -3.47
N VAL A 74 15.38 4.28 -3.05
CA VAL A 74 14.19 3.71 -3.68
C VAL A 74 13.11 3.55 -2.64
N MET A 75 11.95 4.14 -2.88
CA MET A 75 10.85 4.16 -1.93
C MET A 75 9.51 3.89 -2.60
N GLU A 76 8.69 3.06 -1.98
CA GLU A 76 7.27 2.95 -2.31
C GLU A 76 6.49 4.11 -1.68
N ALA A 77 5.64 4.77 -2.46
CA ALA A 77 4.88 5.96 -2.06
C ALA A 77 3.63 5.61 -1.22
N LEU A 78 3.81 4.90 -0.11
CA LEU A 78 2.74 4.63 0.86
C LEU A 78 2.50 5.84 1.78
N GLN A 79 1.80 6.84 1.25
CA GLN A 79 1.64 8.16 1.89
C GLN A 79 1.12 8.10 3.34
N TYR A 80 0.24 7.16 3.67
CA TYR A 80 -0.34 7.07 5.00
C TYR A 80 0.71 6.83 6.11
N ARG A 81 1.84 6.17 5.79
CA ARG A 81 2.92 5.90 6.75
C ARG A 81 3.51 7.18 7.34
N TYR A 82 3.47 8.27 6.59
CA TYR A 82 4.03 9.56 6.97
C TYR A 82 3.03 10.48 7.68
N HIS A 83 1.79 10.03 7.88
CA HIS A 83 0.79 10.80 8.62
C HIS A 83 1.03 10.67 10.14
N PRO A 84 0.95 11.75 10.95
CA PRO A 84 1.19 11.69 12.40
C PRO A 84 0.32 10.68 13.15
N LEU A 85 -0.89 10.41 12.65
CA LEU A 85 -1.76 9.37 13.21
C LEU A 85 -1.18 7.95 13.07
N THR A 86 -0.44 7.65 12.00
CA THR A 86 0.24 6.35 11.87
C THR A 86 1.31 6.21 12.94
N SER A 87 2.13 7.26 13.12
CA SER A 87 3.14 7.28 14.18
C SER A 87 2.51 7.10 15.57
N ARG A 88 1.36 7.75 15.83
CA ARG A 88 0.64 7.57 17.09
C ARG A 88 0.13 6.15 17.28
N VAL A 89 -0.39 5.50 16.24
CA VAL A 89 -0.82 4.09 16.29
C VAL A 89 0.36 3.17 16.57
N GLU A 90 1.49 3.35 15.89
CA GLU A 90 2.71 2.58 16.15
C GLU A 90 3.22 2.77 17.58
N GLN A 91 3.20 3.99 18.11
CA GLN A 91 3.56 4.28 19.50
C GLN A 91 2.67 3.56 20.52
N ILE A 92 1.35 3.52 20.31
CA ILE A 92 0.40 2.83 21.19
C ILE A 92 0.64 1.31 21.19
N ILE A 93 0.94 0.75 20.01
CA ILE A 93 1.25 -0.67 19.88
C ILE A 93 2.59 -0.97 20.55
N ALA A 94 3.61 -0.16 20.31
CA ALA A 94 4.96 -0.34 20.84
C ALA A 94 5.03 -0.11 22.36
N SER A 95 4.22 0.77 22.94
CA SER A 95 4.18 1.02 24.39
C SER A 95 3.59 -0.15 25.17
N GLY A 96 2.90 -1.09 24.50
CA GLY A 96 2.18 -2.17 25.15
C GLY A 96 0.88 -1.74 25.82
N GLU A 97 0.36 -0.55 25.53
CA GLU A 97 -0.91 -0.01 26.05
C GLU A 97 -2.09 -0.97 25.77
N LEU A 98 -2.05 -1.69 24.65
CA LEU A 98 -3.06 -2.71 24.30
C LEU A 98 -2.81 -4.09 24.93
N GLY A 99 -1.66 -4.29 25.58
CA GLY A 99 -1.20 -5.59 26.07
C GLY A 99 -0.70 -6.51 24.96
N ARG A 100 -0.89 -7.83 25.12
CA ARG A 100 -0.56 -8.81 24.08
C ARG A 100 -1.59 -8.74 22.96
N LEU A 101 -1.14 -8.49 21.73
CA LEU A 101 -2.02 -8.48 20.57
C LEU A 101 -2.74 -9.83 20.42
N GLN A 102 -3.99 -9.76 19.99
CA GLN A 102 -4.85 -10.92 19.74
C GLN A 102 -5.35 -10.93 18.29
N ARG A 103 -5.68 -9.75 17.75
CA ARG A 103 -6.25 -9.63 16.40
C ARG A 103 -5.95 -8.27 15.77
N VAL A 104 -5.60 -8.28 14.49
CA VAL A 104 -5.49 -7.08 13.64
C VAL A 104 -6.43 -7.22 12.46
N GLU A 105 -7.30 -6.24 12.23
CA GLU A 105 -8.20 -6.23 11.07
C GLU A 105 -8.00 -4.94 10.30
N VAL A 106 -7.78 -5.05 8.99
CA VAL A 106 -7.72 -3.89 8.11
C VAL A 106 -8.64 -4.10 6.93
N ALA A 107 -9.44 -3.08 6.64
CA ALA A 107 -10.30 -3.07 5.49
C ALA A 107 -10.23 -1.75 4.73
N VAL A 108 -10.18 -1.83 3.41
CA VAL A 108 -10.26 -0.66 2.50
C VAL A 108 -11.19 -1.01 1.34
N CYS A 109 -12.33 -0.34 1.28
CA CYS A 109 -13.34 -0.55 0.25
C CYS A 109 -13.68 0.78 -0.43
N VAL A 110 -13.60 0.81 -1.75
CA VAL A 110 -13.80 2.01 -2.56
C VAL A 110 -14.83 1.71 -3.64
N MET A 111 -15.72 2.65 -3.91
CA MET A 111 -16.62 2.55 -5.06
C MET A 111 -15.90 3.07 -6.30
N LEU A 112 -15.41 2.16 -7.16
CA LEU A 112 -14.74 2.51 -8.41
C LEU A 112 -15.52 1.93 -9.60
N PRO A 113 -16.37 2.72 -10.28
CA PRO A 113 -17.11 2.26 -11.45
C PRO A 113 -16.17 1.82 -12.57
N LYS A 114 -16.54 0.75 -13.30
CA LYS A 114 -15.73 0.19 -14.39
C LYS A 114 -15.44 1.18 -15.53
N ARG A 115 -16.36 2.12 -15.81
CA ARG A 115 -16.24 3.04 -16.97
C ARG A 115 -15.18 4.14 -16.80
N SER A 116 -14.77 4.46 -15.57
CA SER A 116 -13.84 5.56 -15.28
C SER A 116 -12.42 5.10 -14.92
N ASN A 117 -12.18 3.80 -14.75
CA ASN A 117 -10.95 3.26 -14.16
C ASN A 117 -10.44 2.03 -14.93
N SER A 118 -10.14 2.18 -16.23
CA SER A 118 -9.82 1.06 -17.12
C SER A 118 -8.59 0.26 -16.68
N ASN A 119 -7.53 0.92 -16.20
CA ASN A 119 -6.29 0.27 -15.75
C ASN A 119 -6.47 -0.59 -14.48
N ILE A 120 -7.32 -0.17 -13.55
CA ILE A 120 -7.60 -0.89 -12.29
C ILE A 120 -8.26 -2.25 -12.56
N TYR A 121 -8.93 -2.42 -13.71
CA TYR A 121 -9.58 -3.66 -14.11
C TYR A 121 -8.83 -4.41 -15.22
N ASP A 122 -7.61 -3.99 -15.56
CA ASP A 122 -6.78 -4.58 -16.59
C ASP A 122 -5.67 -5.44 -15.97
N TYR A 123 -5.72 -6.75 -16.21
CA TYR A 123 -4.73 -7.69 -15.68
C TYR A 123 -3.32 -7.41 -16.23
N SER A 124 -3.21 -6.99 -17.50
CA SER A 124 -1.91 -6.69 -18.13
C SER A 124 -1.21 -5.48 -17.50
N LEU A 125 -1.96 -4.64 -16.79
CA LEU A 125 -1.46 -3.49 -16.04
C LEU A 125 -1.40 -3.75 -14.54
N ALA A 126 -1.52 -5.01 -14.10
CA ALA A 126 -1.57 -5.43 -12.71
C ALA A 126 -2.71 -4.77 -11.92
N GLY A 127 -3.90 -4.72 -12.52
CA GLY A 127 -5.14 -4.32 -11.86
C GLY A 127 -5.63 -5.33 -10.81
N GLY A 128 -6.75 -4.99 -10.18
CA GLY A 128 -7.38 -5.80 -9.13
C GLY A 128 -7.49 -5.05 -7.79
N ALA A 129 -8.43 -5.47 -6.96
CA ALA A 129 -8.66 -4.88 -5.65
C ALA A 129 -7.46 -5.09 -4.72
N LEU A 130 -6.81 -6.26 -4.78
CA LEU A 130 -5.61 -6.52 -4.00
C LEU A 130 -4.44 -5.61 -4.42
N MET A 131 -4.21 -5.48 -5.72
CA MET A 131 -3.09 -4.65 -6.24
C MET A 131 -3.32 -3.17 -5.98
N THR A 132 -4.56 -2.69 -6.04
CA THR A 132 -4.86 -1.28 -5.83
C THR A 132 -4.94 -0.93 -4.34
N ASP A 133 -6.11 -1.09 -3.73
CA ASP A 133 -6.38 -0.70 -2.34
C ASP A 133 -5.91 -1.75 -1.33
N GLY A 134 -5.75 -3.00 -1.79
CA GLY A 134 -5.21 -4.07 -0.98
C GLY A 134 -3.76 -3.86 -0.56
N SER A 135 -2.97 -3.11 -1.34
CA SER A 135 -1.61 -2.70 -0.96
C SER A 135 -1.58 -1.98 0.39
N TYR A 136 -2.51 -1.05 0.62
CA TYR A 136 -2.70 -0.42 1.93
C TYR A 136 -3.05 -1.42 3.00
N THR A 137 -3.98 -2.35 2.73
CA THR A 137 -4.41 -3.33 3.75
C THR A 137 -3.26 -4.25 4.18
N VAL A 138 -2.46 -4.72 3.21
CA VAL A 138 -1.28 -5.58 3.46
C VAL A 138 -0.22 -4.82 4.24
N ASP A 139 0.12 -3.58 3.85
CA ASP A 139 1.13 -2.79 4.55
C ASP A 139 0.69 -2.44 5.98
N MET A 140 -0.57 -2.03 6.16
CA MET A 140 -1.13 -1.71 7.47
C MET A 140 -1.17 -2.94 8.38
N LEU A 141 -1.52 -4.12 7.85
CA LEU A 141 -1.51 -5.36 8.65
C LEU A 141 -0.12 -5.73 9.14
N ARG A 142 0.91 -5.60 8.28
CA ARG A 142 2.29 -5.86 8.68
C ARG A 142 2.76 -4.85 9.71
N THR A 143 2.43 -3.58 9.50
CA THR A 143 2.82 -2.47 10.38
C THR A 143 2.16 -2.61 11.76
N PHE A 144 0.84 -2.74 11.79
CA PHE A 144 0.07 -2.78 13.05
C PHE A 144 0.10 -4.16 13.72
N GLY A 145 0.41 -5.22 12.97
CA GLY A 145 0.65 -6.56 13.50
C GLY A 145 2.08 -6.80 13.97
N GLY A 146 2.99 -5.84 13.77
CA GLY A 146 4.36 -5.82 14.30
C GLY A 146 5.34 -6.82 13.66
N SER A 147 4.91 -7.59 12.66
CA SER A 147 5.77 -8.55 11.95
C SER A 147 5.17 -8.97 10.61
N THR A 148 5.91 -9.75 9.82
CA THR A 148 5.35 -10.34 8.59
C THR A 148 4.55 -11.60 8.95
N PRO A 149 3.24 -11.66 8.62
CA PRO A 149 2.42 -12.82 8.91
C PRO A 149 2.51 -13.91 7.84
N GLU A 150 2.05 -15.11 8.19
CA GLU A 150 1.70 -16.18 7.28
C GLU A 150 0.25 -16.04 6.80
N VAL A 151 -0.01 -16.31 5.52
CA VAL A 151 -1.39 -16.36 4.98
C VAL A 151 -1.99 -17.74 5.27
N VAL A 152 -3.04 -17.79 6.06
CA VAL A 152 -3.75 -19.03 6.43
C VAL A 152 -4.79 -19.40 5.36
N SER A 153 -5.52 -18.40 4.87
CA SER A 153 -6.47 -18.59 3.77
C SER A 153 -6.69 -17.28 3.04
N ALA A 154 -7.00 -17.37 1.74
CA ALA A 154 -7.33 -16.22 0.91
C ALA A 154 -8.49 -16.58 -0.04
N ARG A 155 -9.39 -15.63 -0.24
CA ARG A 155 -10.53 -15.76 -1.16
C ARG A 155 -10.70 -14.48 -1.97
N ALA A 156 -10.53 -14.60 -3.28
CA ALA A 156 -10.85 -13.55 -4.23
C ALA A 156 -12.32 -13.66 -4.67
N LYS A 157 -12.97 -12.50 -4.84
CA LYS A 157 -14.18 -12.36 -5.66
C LYS A 157 -13.78 -11.68 -6.94
N LEU A 158 -13.96 -12.34 -8.07
CA LEU A 158 -13.49 -11.82 -9.35
C LEU A 158 -14.45 -10.78 -9.95
N GLY A 159 -13.90 -9.86 -10.74
CA GLY A 159 -14.64 -8.87 -11.54
C GLY A 159 -14.66 -9.11 -13.05
N GLY A 160 -13.78 -9.99 -13.49
CA GLY A 160 -13.56 -10.56 -14.81
C GLY A 160 -12.85 -11.92 -14.61
N PRO A 161 -12.25 -12.54 -15.63
CA PRO A 161 -11.58 -13.84 -15.43
C PRO A 161 -10.31 -13.75 -14.57
N GLU A 162 -9.57 -12.64 -14.63
CA GLU A 162 -8.20 -12.56 -14.09
C GLU A 162 -7.98 -11.51 -12.99
N VAL A 163 -8.91 -10.54 -12.85
CA VAL A 163 -8.81 -9.47 -11.85
C VAL A 163 -9.81 -9.65 -10.72
N ASP A 164 -9.32 -9.53 -9.49
CA ASP A 164 -10.16 -9.54 -8.30
C ASP A 164 -10.87 -8.18 -8.13
N ARG A 165 -12.14 -8.24 -7.75
CA ARG A 165 -12.93 -7.09 -7.29
C ARG A 165 -13.00 -6.97 -5.79
N ALA A 166 -12.69 -8.05 -5.08
CA ALA A 166 -12.48 -8.03 -3.65
C ALA A 166 -11.57 -9.18 -3.25
N MET A 167 -10.80 -8.97 -2.19
CA MET A 167 -9.98 -9.99 -1.55
C MET A 167 -10.33 -10.04 -0.06
N THR A 168 -10.42 -11.24 0.49
CA THR A 168 -10.43 -11.47 1.94
C THR A 168 -9.40 -12.51 2.27
N ALA A 169 -8.57 -12.26 3.27
CA ALA A 169 -7.61 -13.25 3.73
C ALA A 169 -7.48 -13.23 5.25
N GLU A 170 -7.26 -14.42 5.81
CA GLU A 170 -6.95 -14.64 7.22
C GLU A 170 -5.47 -14.96 7.34
N LEU A 171 -4.84 -14.41 8.37
CA LEU A 171 -3.40 -14.38 8.56
C LEU A 171 -3.05 -14.82 10.00
N ARG A 172 -1.83 -15.34 10.16
CA ARG A 172 -1.27 -15.72 11.47
C ARG A 172 0.09 -15.08 11.65
N PHE A 173 0.31 -14.43 12.78
CA PHE A 173 1.60 -13.84 13.14
C PHE A 173 2.40 -14.79 14.04
N ALA A 174 3.72 -14.66 14.04
CA ALA A 174 4.61 -15.46 14.89
C ALA A 174 4.32 -15.28 16.39
N GLY A 175 3.77 -14.13 16.79
CA GLY A 175 3.32 -13.85 18.16
C GLY A 175 2.04 -14.57 18.59
N GLY A 176 1.43 -15.37 17.71
CA GLY A 176 0.22 -16.15 17.97
C GLY A 176 -1.10 -15.41 17.72
N HIS A 177 -1.07 -14.09 17.50
CA HIS A 177 -2.25 -13.32 17.11
C HIS A 177 -2.64 -13.53 15.65
N THR A 178 -3.87 -13.17 15.33
CA THR A 178 -4.46 -13.33 14.00
C THR A 178 -4.57 -12.00 13.26
N GLY A 179 -4.64 -12.08 11.94
CA GLY A 179 -4.87 -10.94 11.07
C GLY A 179 -6.01 -11.21 10.09
N ARG A 180 -6.75 -10.17 9.71
CA ARG A 180 -7.72 -10.23 8.62
C ARG A 180 -7.55 -9.03 7.70
N LEU A 181 -7.36 -9.29 6.40
CA LEU A 181 -7.53 -8.26 5.37
C LEU A 181 -8.86 -8.37 4.66
N HIS A 182 -9.41 -7.22 4.29
CA HIS A 182 -10.49 -7.13 3.34
C HIS A 182 -10.30 -5.90 2.43
N CYS A 183 -10.25 -6.10 1.12
CA CYS A 183 -10.33 -4.98 0.19
C CYS A 183 -11.39 -5.22 -0.87
N ALA A 184 -11.99 -4.15 -1.39
CA ALA A 184 -13.01 -4.23 -2.42
C ALA A 184 -13.11 -2.97 -3.27
N LEU A 185 -13.27 -3.16 -4.58
CA LEU A 185 -13.59 -2.10 -5.56
C LEU A 185 -15.12 -1.87 -5.71
N TRP A 186 -15.86 -2.25 -4.67
CA TRP A 186 -17.28 -2.04 -4.50
C TRP A 186 -17.50 -1.70 -3.03
N SER A 187 -18.35 -0.71 -2.76
CA SER A 187 -18.78 -0.36 -1.41
C SER A 187 -20.10 0.41 -1.49
N SER A 188 -20.95 0.36 -0.46
CA SER A 188 -22.12 1.26 -0.38
C SER A 188 -21.71 2.72 -0.15
N ASN A 189 -20.48 2.95 0.32
CA ASN A 189 -19.88 4.26 0.48
C ASN A 189 -18.88 4.54 -0.65
N LEU A 190 -18.66 5.81 -1.01
CA LEU A 190 -17.63 6.19 -2.00
C LEU A 190 -16.24 5.70 -1.58
N PHE A 191 -15.93 5.83 -0.29
CA PHE A 191 -14.70 5.36 0.33
C PHE A 191 -15.00 4.92 1.76
N TRP A 192 -14.49 3.77 2.16
CA TRP A 192 -14.55 3.30 3.54
C TRP A 192 -13.25 2.55 3.86
N ALA A 193 -12.53 3.02 4.88
CA ALA A 193 -11.34 2.34 5.37
C ALA A 193 -11.36 2.26 6.89
N SER A 194 -10.85 1.16 7.44
CA SER A 194 -10.83 0.89 8.87
C SER A 194 -9.64 0.01 9.24
N ALA A 195 -8.94 0.35 10.32
CA ALA A 195 -7.94 -0.51 10.94
C ALA A 195 -8.30 -0.72 12.43
N LYS A 196 -8.31 -1.97 12.89
CA LYS A 196 -8.57 -2.35 14.28
C LYS A 196 -7.41 -3.19 14.78
N VAL A 197 -6.91 -2.85 15.97
CA VAL A 197 -5.93 -3.67 16.68
C VAL A 197 -6.50 -3.96 18.05
N VAL A 198 -6.57 -5.24 18.38
CA VAL A 198 -7.12 -5.74 19.64
C VAL A 198 -6.02 -6.47 20.36
N GLY A 199 -5.78 -6.10 21.62
CA GLY A 199 -4.97 -6.86 22.56
C GLY A 199 -5.77 -7.23 23.80
N ASP A 200 -5.14 -7.95 24.71
CA ASP A 200 -5.78 -8.45 25.94
C ASP A 200 -6.07 -7.37 26.99
N ARG A 201 -5.51 -6.16 26.84
CA ARG A 201 -5.75 -5.03 27.75
C ARG A 201 -6.34 -3.81 27.06
N GLY A 202 -6.66 -3.89 25.78
CA GLY A 202 -7.24 -2.76 25.08
C GLY A 202 -7.43 -2.97 23.59
N ARG A 203 -8.00 -1.95 22.95
CA ARG A 203 -8.13 -1.90 21.50
C ARG A 203 -7.97 -0.48 20.97
N LEU A 204 -7.48 -0.38 19.75
CA LEU A 204 -7.59 0.83 18.95
C LEU A 204 -8.43 0.56 17.71
N HIS A 205 -9.15 1.58 17.27
CA HIS A 205 -9.90 1.59 16.03
C HIS A 205 -9.64 2.91 15.31
N TRP A 206 -9.09 2.82 14.11
CA TRP A 206 -8.82 3.93 13.24
C TRP A 206 -9.73 3.89 12.01
N LEU A 207 -10.59 4.89 11.88
CA LEU A 207 -11.37 5.16 10.68
C LEU A 207 -10.57 6.02 9.70
N SER A 208 -10.66 5.67 8.42
CA SER A 208 -9.97 6.32 7.30
C SER A 208 -8.44 6.24 7.29
N PRO A 209 -7.79 5.10 7.66
CA PRO A 209 -6.33 5.02 7.73
C PRO A 209 -5.64 5.17 6.36
N ALA A 210 -6.32 4.82 5.25
CA ALA A 210 -5.75 4.95 3.89
C ALA A 210 -5.90 6.36 3.28
N ALA A 211 -6.75 7.21 3.89
CA ALA A 211 -6.92 8.62 3.52
C ALA A 211 -7.07 9.44 4.82
N PRO A 212 -6.02 9.51 5.65
CA PRO A 212 -6.10 10.07 6.99
C PRO A 212 -6.41 11.57 7.03
N GLN A 213 -6.35 12.27 5.90
CA GLN A 213 -6.81 13.64 5.73
C GLN A 213 -8.35 13.76 5.60
N VAL A 214 -9.07 12.65 5.39
CA VAL A 214 -10.52 12.63 5.19
C VAL A 214 -11.21 12.03 6.42
N LEU A 215 -11.72 12.91 7.28
CA LEU A 215 -12.49 12.56 8.49
C LEU A 215 -11.84 11.43 9.35
N PRO A 216 -10.53 11.53 9.69
CA PRO A 216 -9.89 10.51 10.48
C PRO A 216 -10.49 10.47 11.89
N ARG A 217 -10.70 9.25 12.41
CA ARG A 217 -11.04 9.07 13.83
C ARG A 217 -10.25 7.91 14.38
N LEU A 218 -9.36 8.21 15.33
CA LEU A 218 -8.66 7.22 16.14
C LEU A 218 -9.35 7.14 17.50
N SER A 219 -9.90 5.97 17.83
CA SER A 219 -10.50 5.69 19.14
C SER A 219 -9.65 4.63 19.83
N ILE A 220 -9.35 4.84 21.11
CA ILE A 220 -8.51 3.95 21.91
C ILE A 220 -9.30 3.64 23.18
N GLN A 221 -9.30 2.37 23.57
CA GLN A 221 -9.85 1.90 24.82
C GLN A 221 -8.79 1.04 25.50
N SER A 222 -8.17 1.57 26.53
CA SER A 222 -7.27 0.89 27.46
C SER A 222 -8.04 0.35 28.66
N ALA A 223 -7.43 -0.58 29.39
CA ALA A 223 -7.94 -1.07 30.68
C ALA A 223 -7.77 -0.05 31.82
N ASP A 224 -6.89 0.95 31.63
CA ASP A 224 -6.66 2.10 32.53
C ASP A 224 -7.42 3.34 32.04
#